data_AF-A0A4P6ZCT7-F1
#
_entry.id   AF-A0A4P6ZCT7-F1
#
_cell.length_a   1.000
_cell.length_b   1.000
_cell.length_c   1.000
_cell.angle_alpha   90.00
_cell.angle_beta   90.00
_cell.angle_gamma   90.00
#
_symmetry.space_group_name_H-M   'P 1'
#
loop_
_entity.id
_entity.type
_entity.pdbx_description
1 polymer ?
#
loop_
_entity_poly.entity_id
_entity_poly.type
_entity_poly.pdbx_seq_one_letter_code
_entity_poly.pdbx_strand_id
1 'polypeptide(L)'
;MKKILQISTLFFIPFLYGQQVSDYQYIYVPEKFSDTEVNKFGLNDLLKLKLKQKKFTVITESKEKWPAELLQNPCHILTAELLNSSNMFKNRLKIEFKDCQTTTISSLEGKSSIKEFEPGMRDALEDAAKKVPVSMPVEKSMVTEKVEPAKINQKSEIVKKDLPLVSESKNIKVVPAPKEGATAGQKAEVYSNGTLSVNRILLANGEFILVHPNNSVPYATFKPSTKKDVYRVQLADGTATLGYFENGEIIVELDNSDGSFRKEVFSKK
;
A
#
# COMPACT_ATOMS: atom_id res chain seq x y z
N MET A 1 38.86 -42.71 -44.83
CA MET A 1 38.54 -41.31 -45.22
C MET A 1 37.50 -40.75 -44.25
N LYS A 2 37.54 -39.46 -43.92
CA LYS A 2 36.67 -38.83 -42.90
C LYS A 2 35.24 -38.67 -43.42
N LYS A 3 34.23 -39.24 -42.74
CA LYS A 3 32.82 -38.79 -42.75
C LYS A 3 32.15 -39.07 -41.39
N ILE A 4 32.64 -38.40 -40.35
CA ILE A 4 31.86 -38.23 -39.11
C ILE A 4 30.84 -37.14 -39.41
N LEU A 5 29.58 -37.54 -39.61
CA LEU A 5 28.47 -36.62 -39.87
C LEU A 5 28.19 -35.83 -38.59
N GLN A 6 28.71 -34.60 -38.52
CA GLN A 6 28.45 -33.70 -37.39
C GLN A 6 27.00 -33.21 -37.43
N ILE A 7 26.10 -33.96 -36.77
CA ILE A 7 24.79 -33.44 -36.39
C ILE A 7 25.02 -32.49 -35.21
N SER A 8 25.38 -31.25 -35.51
CA SER A 8 25.40 -30.16 -34.53
C SER A 8 23.96 -29.75 -34.26
N THR A 9 23.30 -30.48 -33.36
CA THR A 9 21.97 -30.12 -32.86
C THR A 9 22.10 -28.82 -32.07
N LEU A 10 21.83 -27.70 -32.72
CA LEU A 10 21.83 -26.38 -32.11
C LEU A 10 20.74 -26.34 -31.03
N PHE A 11 21.16 -26.53 -29.78
CA PHE A 11 20.27 -26.60 -28.63
C PHE A 11 19.78 -25.18 -28.31
N PHE A 12 18.74 -24.75 -29.02
CA PHE A 12 18.00 -23.53 -28.73
C PHE A 12 17.35 -23.71 -27.35
N ILE A 13 18.02 -23.23 -26.30
CA ILE A 13 17.43 -23.09 -24.98
C ILE A 13 16.44 -21.93 -25.08
N PRO A 14 15.11 -22.16 -24.97
CA PRO A 14 14.20 -21.05 -24.77
C PRO A 14 14.55 -20.42 -23.42
N PHE A 15 14.91 -19.13 -23.41
CA PHE A 15 14.99 -18.37 -22.18
C PHE A 15 13.59 -18.28 -21.58
N LEU A 16 13.29 -19.20 -20.66
CA LEU A 16 12.10 -19.13 -19.82
C LEU A 16 12.26 -17.92 -18.90
N TYR A 17 11.69 -16.78 -19.31
CA TYR A 17 11.51 -15.61 -18.46
C TYR A 17 10.50 -15.97 -17.35
N GLY A 18 11.00 -16.61 -16.29
CA GLY A 18 10.21 -16.88 -15.08
C GLY A 18 9.79 -15.57 -14.43
N GLN A 19 8.55 -15.50 -13.97
CA GLN A 19 8.05 -14.34 -13.22
C GLN A 19 8.80 -14.24 -11.89
N GLN A 20 9.58 -13.17 -11.70
CA GLN A 20 10.32 -12.96 -10.46
C GLN A 20 9.54 -12.04 -9.52
N VAL A 21 9.57 -12.33 -8.21
CA VAL A 21 8.85 -11.53 -7.19
C VAL A 21 9.26 -10.06 -7.18
N SER A 22 10.50 -9.74 -7.57
CA SER A 22 11.00 -8.36 -7.70
C SER A 22 10.25 -7.50 -8.71
N ASP A 23 9.69 -8.12 -9.75
CA ASP A 23 9.15 -7.42 -10.91
C ASP A 23 7.79 -6.76 -10.60
N TYR A 24 7.24 -7.07 -9.43
CA TYR A 24 5.95 -6.63 -8.95
C TYR A 24 6.11 -5.45 -7.98
N GLN A 25 5.29 -4.42 -8.17
CA GLN A 25 5.21 -3.27 -7.27
C GLN A 25 4.27 -3.53 -6.08
N TYR A 26 3.23 -4.35 -6.29
CA TYR A 26 2.12 -4.54 -5.36
C TYR A 26 2.06 -5.97 -4.85
N ILE A 27 1.85 -6.12 -3.54
CA ILE A 27 1.60 -7.41 -2.90
C ILE A 27 0.35 -7.31 -2.02
N TYR A 28 -0.65 -8.13 -2.32
CA TYR A 28 -1.80 -8.33 -1.47
C TYR A 28 -1.44 -9.30 -0.33
N VAL A 29 -1.70 -8.89 0.91
CA VAL A 29 -1.61 -9.72 2.11
C VAL A 29 -3.03 -9.87 2.66
N PRO A 30 -3.62 -11.08 2.65
CA PRO A 30 -4.96 -11.30 3.15
C PRO A 30 -5.03 -11.07 4.66
N GLU A 31 -6.20 -10.72 5.20
CA GLU A 31 -6.40 -10.57 6.65
C GLU A 31 -6.15 -11.89 7.41
N LYS A 32 -6.50 -13.01 6.77
CA LYS A 32 -6.30 -14.38 7.27
C LYS A 32 -5.67 -15.22 6.16
N PHE A 33 -4.57 -15.89 6.48
CA PHE A 33 -3.91 -16.84 5.60
C PHE A 33 -4.71 -18.14 5.50
N SER A 34 -4.51 -18.90 4.42
CA SER A 34 -5.17 -20.20 4.23
C SER A 34 -4.84 -21.22 5.31
N ASP A 35 -3.64 -21.13 5.90
CA ASP A 35 -3.26 -21.90 7.07
C ASP A 35 -3.79 -21.22 8.35
N THR A 36 -4.60 -21.95 9.12
CA THR A 36 -5.24 -21.42 10.33
C THR A 36 -4.33 -21.35 11.55
N GLU A 37 -3.18 -22.02 11.53
CA GLU A 37 -2.22 -21.99 12.64
C GLU A 37 -1.45 -20.68 12.65
N VAL A 38 -0.91 -20.26 11.50
CA VAL A 38 -0.12 -19.02 11.36
C VAL A 38 -0.91 -17.75 11.73
N ASN A 39 -2.25 -17.78 11.60
CA ASN A 39 -3.14 -16.69 11.95
C ASN A 39 -3.19 -16.38 13.47
N LYS A 40 -2.75 -17.31 14.33
CA LYS A 40 -2.87 -17.18 15.80
C LYS A 40 -1.82 -16.26 16.45
N PHE A 41 -0.77 -15.86 15.71
CA PHE A 41 0.44 -15.25 16.28
C PHE A 41 0.79 -13.85 15.74
N GLY A 42 -0.18 -13.17 15.12
CA GLY A 42 0.02 -11.81 14.61
C GLY A 42 1.10 -11.68 13.51
N LEU A 43 1.44 -12.79 12.83
CA LEU A 43 2.46 -12.82 11.77
C LEU A 43 2.12 -11.93 10.57
N ASN A 44 0.83 -11.62 10.41
CA ASN A 44 0.28 -10.79 9.35
C ASN A 44 0.92 -9.38 9.31
N ASP A 45 1.04 -8.71 10.46
CA ASP A 45 1.64 -7.37 10.53
C ASP A 45 3.16 -7.39 10.39
N LEU A 46 3.81 -8.45 10.87
CA LEU A 46 5.24 -8.68 10.66
C LEU A 46 5.54 -8.88 9.16
N LEU A 47 4.73 -9.65 8.44
CA LEU A 47 4.86 -9.82 6.99
C LEU A 47 4.68 -8.48 6.25
N LYS A 48 3.60 -7.72 6.55
CA LYS A 48 3.38 -6.38 5.97
C LYS A 48 4.60 -5.48 6.17
N LEU A 49 5.16 -5.44 7.39
CA LEU A 49 6.32 -4.62 7.72
C LEU A 49 7.55 -5.01 6.89
N LYS A 50 7.89 -6.31 6.83
CA LYS A 50 9.05 -6.77 6.06
C LYS A 50 8.89 -6.55 4.56
N LEU A 51 7.68 -6.73 4.01
CA LEU A 51 7.42 -6.45 2.58
C LEU A 51 7.54 -4.95 2.25
N LYS A 52 7.04 -4.06 3.13
CA LYS A 52 7.25 -2.61 3.00
C LYS A 52 8.74 -2.23 3.07
N GLN A 53 9.51 -2.86 3.96
CA GLN A 53 10.97 -2.67 4.02
C GLN A 53 11.67 -3.10 2.72
N LYS A 54 11.15 -4.13 2.03
CA LYS A 54 11.58 -4.58 0.69
C LYS A 54 10.99 -3.76 -0.47
N LYS A 55 10.43 -2.57 -0.19
CA LYS A 55 9.87 -1.59 -1.15
C LYS A 55 8.59 -2.01 -1.89
N PHE A 56 7.92 -3.08 -1.46
CA PHE A 56 6.60 -3.43 -2.01
C PHE A 56 5.49 -2.56 -1.42
N THR A 57 4.53 -2.20 -2.26
CA THR A 57 3.26 -1.59 -1.83
C THR A 57 2.33 -2.69 -1.35
N VAL A 58 2.11 -2.76 -0.03
CA VAL A 58 1.30 -3.82 0.57
C VAL A 58 -0.17 -3.42 0.63
N ILE A 59 -1.02 -4.19 -0.04
CA ILE A 59 -2.48 -4.04 -0.06
C ILE A 59 -3.07 -5.01 0.95
N THR A 60 -3.99 -4.55 1.79
CA THR A 60 -4.66 -5.38 2.81
C THR A 60 -6.17 -5.41 2.67
N GLU A 61 -6.73 -4.55 1.83
CA GLU A 61 -8.18 -4.54 1.57
C GLU A 61 -8.57 -5.63 0.59
N SER A 62 -9.81 -6.11 0.71
CA SER A 62 -10.36 -7.12 -0.20
C SER A 62 -10.48 -6.58 -1.62
N LYS A 63 -10.58 -7.50 -2.60
CA LYS A 63 -10.47 -7.19 -4.03
C LYS A 63 -11.48 -6.14 -4.51
N GLU A 64 -12.63 -6.05 -3.86
CA GLU A 64 -13.72 -5.12 -4.17
C GLU A 64 -13.35 -3.65 -3.90
N LYS A 65 -12.30 -3.40 -3.09
CA LYS A 65 -11.83 -2.06 -2.71
C LYS A 65 -10.47 -1.70 -3.29
N TRP A 66 -9.91 -2.54 -4.16
CA TRP A 66 -8.64 -2.23 -4.83
C TRP A 66 -8.81 -1.00 -5.74
N PRO A 67 -7.78 -0.13 -5.84
CA PRO A 67 -7.71 0.94 -6.84
C PRO A 67 -8.08 0.46 -8.25
N ALA A 68 -8.76 1.31 -9.02
CA ALA A 68 -9.27 0.95 -10.35
C ALA A 68 -8.18 0.44 -11.32
N GLU A 69 -6.96 0.98 -11.22
CA GLU A 69 -5.77 0.54 -11.97
C GLU A 69 -5.42 -0.93 -11.74
N LEU A 70 -5.62 -1.40 -10.51
CA LEU A 70 -5.33 -2.76 -10.05
C LEU A 70 -6.47 -3.73 -10.35
N LEU A 71 -7.71 -3.24 -10.39
CA LEU A 71 -8.87 -4.00 -10.87
C LEU A 71 -8.79 -4.27 -12.38
N GLN A 72 -8.23 -3.33 -13.15
CA GLN A 72 -8.02 -3.50 -14.59
C GLN A 72 -6.91 -4.52 -14.90
N ASN A 73 -5.85 -4.57 -14.08
CA ASN A 73 -4.68 -5.43 -14.32
C ASN A 73 -4.28 -6.25 -13.07
N PRO A 74 -5.09 -7.23 -12.63
CA PRO A 74 -4.85 -7.98 -11.38
C PRO A 74 -3.56 -8.80 -11.39
N CYS A 75 -2.99 -9.09 -12.57
CA CYS A 75 -1.72 -9.80 -12.73
C CYS A 75 -0.47 -8.96 -12.44
N HIS A 76 -0.62 -7.69 -12.03
CA HIS A 76 0.45 -6.86 -11.47
C HIS A 76 0.53 -6.92 -9.94
N ILE A 77 -0.29 -7.77 -9.31
CA ILE A 77 -0.29 -8.02 -7.87
C ILE A 77 0.09 -9.48 -7.61
N LEU A 78 0.95 -9.70 -6.61
CA LEU A 78 1.14 -11.02 -6.00
C LEU A 78 0.29 -11.15 -4.74
N THR A 79 -0.30 -12.31 -4.51
CA THR A 79 -0.85 -12.66 -3.19
C THR A 79 0.24 -13.32 -2.36
N ALA A 80 0.51 -12.79 -1.16
CA ALA A 80 1.45 -13.40 -0.22
C ALA A 80 0.72 -14.20 0.86
N GLU A 81 0.91 -15.52 0.84
CA GLU A 81 0.40 -16.47 1.83
C GLU A 81 1.50 -16.89 2.81
N LEU A 82 1.11 -17.25 4.04
CA LEU A 82 1.98 -17.91 5.01
C LEU A 82 1.51 -19.35 5.23
N LEU A 83 2.46 -20.30 5.25
CA LEU A 83 2.20 -21.71 5.52
C LEU A 83 3.17 -22.22 6.60
N ASN A 84 2.66 -22.94 7.59
CA ASN A 84 3.46 -23.65 8.57
C ASN A 84 4.12 -24.88 7.91
N SER A 85 5.45 -24.98 7.95
CA SER A 85 6.21 -26.17 7.53
C SER A 85 7.00 -26.80 8.68
N SER A 86 6.61 -26.49 9.92
CA SER A 86 7.27 -26.97 11.13
C SER A 86 7.22 -28.48 11.28
N ASN A 87 8.14 -29.01 12.07
CA ASN A 87 8.12 -30.39 12.52
C ASN A 87 8.39 -30.45 14.03
N MET A 88 8.28 -31.64 14.63
CA MET A 88 8.41 -31.86 16.08
C MET A 88 9.68 -31.28 16.73
N PHE A 89 10.72 -30.98 15.95
CA PHE A 89 12.01 -30.50 16.45
C PHE A 89 12.38 -29.08 15.99
N LYS A 90 11.69 -28.51 14.98
CA LYS A 90 12.04 -27.22 14.37
C LYS A 90 10.82 -26.47 13.87
N ASN A 91 10.73 -25.22 14.31
CA ASN A 91 9.79 -24.23 13.81
C ASN A 91 10.22 -23.75 12.42
N ARG A 92 9.32 -23.85 11.44
CA ARG A 92 9.54 -23.42 10.05
C ARG A 92 8.27 -22.80 9.45
N LEU A 93 8.48 -21.80 8.62
CA LEU A 93 7.42 -21.04 7.97
C LEU A 93 7.79 -20.77 6.52
N LYS A 94 6.84 -20.87 5.60
CA LYS A 94 7.01 -20.48 4.20
C LYS A 94 6.22 -19.22 3.89
N ILE A 95 6.84 -18.30 3.17
CA ILE A 95 6.15 -17.22 2.45
C ILE A 95 5.95 -17.70 1.02
N GLU A 96 4.70 -17.82 0.57
CA GLU A 96 4.38 -18.15 -0.82
C GLU A 96 3.83 -16.93 -1.55
N PHE A 97 4.38 -16.64 -2.72
CA PHE A 97 3.89 -15.61 -3.61
C PHE A 97 3.13 -16.26 -4.78
N LYS A 98 1.85 -15.92 -4.91
CA LYS A 98 0.94 -16.44 -5.94
C LYS A 98 0.56 -15.36 -6.94
N ASP A 99 0.48 -15.73 -8.22
CA ASP A 99 0.03 -14.85 -9.29
C ASP A 99 -1.51 -14.67 -9.29
N CYS A 100 -2.03 -13.91 -10.27
CA CYS A 100 -3.45 -13.73 -10.50
C CYS A 100 -4.23 -15.02 -10.84
N GLN A 101 -3.54 -16.09 -11.24
CA GLN A 101 -4.08 -17.42 -11.52
C GLN A 101 -3.93 -18.37 -10.31
N THR A 102 -3.55 -17.85 -9.14
CA THR A 102 -3.27 -18.59 -7.89
C THR A 102 -2.09 -19.56 -7.95
N THR A 103 -1.25 -19.46 -8.99
CA THR A 103 -0.04 -20.27 -9.18
C THR A 103 1.09 -19.72 -8.31
N THR A 104 1.70 -20.55 -7.46
CA THR A 104 2.86 -20.15 -6.64
C THR A 104 4.09 -19.93 -7.52
N ILE A 105 4.49 -18.67 -7.73
CA ILE A 105 5.69 -18.29 -8.49
C ILE A 105 6.98 -18.38 -7.66
N SER A 106 6.85 -18.30 -6.33
CA SER A 106 7.99 -18.38 -5.41
C SER A 106 7.53 -18.84 -4.02
N SER A 107 8.33 -19.70 -3.38
CA SER A 107 8.10 -20.20 -2.03
C SER A 107 9.40 -20.09 -1.23
N LEU A 108 9.42 -19.28 -0.19
CA LEU A 108 10.59 -18.95 0.61
C LEU A 108 10.45 -19.52 2.01
N GLU A 109 11.13 -20.63 2.30
CA GLU A 109 11.16 -21.22 3.65
C GLU A 109 12.15 -20.49 4.57
N GLY A 110 11.68 -20.12 5.76
CA GLY A 110 12.47 -19.69 6.90
C GLY A 110 12.37 -20.68 8.06
N LYS A 111 13.39 -20.70 8.91
CA LYS A 111 13.55 -21.64 10.02
C LYS A 111 13.98 -20.94 11.30
N SER A 112 13.51 -21.43 12.44
CA SER A 112 13.98 -21.00 13.76
C SER A 112 14.57 -22.15 14.56
N SER A 113 15.53 -21.84 15.44
CA SER A 113 16.03 -22.72 16.50
C SER A 113 15.33 -22.53 17.84
N ILE A 114 14.48 -21.50 17.98
CA ILE A 114 13.64 -21.29 19.15
C ILE A 114 12.58 -22.39 19.17
N LYS A 115 12.40 -23.06 20.32
CA LYS A 115 11.47 -24.21 20.45
C LYS A 115 10.04 -23.74 20.68
N GLU A 116 9.90 -22.68 21.46
CA GLU A 116 8.66 -21.98 21.76
C GLU A 116 8.00 -21.51 20.46
N PHE A 117 6.76 -21.96 20.22
CA PHE A 117 6.15 -21.91 18.89
C PHE A 117 5.94 -20.47 18.38
N GLU A 118 5.34 -19.59 19.17
CA GLU A 118 5.09 -18.20 18.78
C GLU A 118 6.37 -17.40 18.44
N PRO A 119 7.38 -17.29 19.33
CA PRO A 119 8.61 -16.59 18.98
C PRO A 119 9.40 -17.32 17.87
N GLY A 120 9.34 -18.66 17.80
CA GLY A 120 9.93 -19.43 16.70
C GLY A 120 9.26 -19.20 15.35
N MET A 121 7.95 -18.95 15.30
CA MET A 121 7.24 -18.55 14.08
C MET A 121 7.59 -17.13 13.65
N ARG A 122 7.74 -16.20 14.60
CA ARG A 122 8.17 -14.81 14.31
C ARG A 122 9.60 -14.78 13.77
N ASP A 123 10.53 -15.51 14.39
CA ASP A 123 11.93 -15.66 13.93
C ASP A 123 12.03 -16.39 12.59
N ALA A 124 11.25 -17.46 12.37
CA ALA A 124 11.17 -18.13 11.08
C ALA A 124 10.65 -17.19 9.97
N LEU A 125 9.67 -16.32 10.27
CA LEU A 125 9.22 -15.28 9.33
C LEU A 125 10.32 -14.26 9.03
N GLU A 126 11.13 -13.86 10.01
CA GLU A 126 12.29 -12.99 9.78
C GLU A 126 13.33 -13.66 8.87
N ASP A 127 13.64 -14.95 9.07
CA ASP A 127 14.55 -15.72 8.22
C ASP A 127 14.00 -15.94 6.79
N ALA A 128 12.70 -16.12 6.62
CA ALA A 128 12.06 -16.17 5.31
C ALA A 128 12.12 -14.81 4.61
N ALA A 129 11.76 -13.74 5.33
CA ALA A 129 11.67 -12.38 4.80
C ALA A 129 13.03 -11.81 4.34
N LYS A 130 14.15 -12.23 4.93
CA LYS A 130 15.50 -11.87 4.46
C LYS A 130 15.71 -12.24 2.98
N LYS A 131 15.16 -13.39 2.55
CA LYS A 131 15.31 -13.99 1.21
C LYS A 131 14.38 -13.37 0.16
N VAL A 132 13.38 -12.59 0.57
CA VAL A 132 12.51 -11.84 -0.35
C VAL A 132 13.38 -10.80 -1.10
N PRO A 133 13.33 -10.72 -2.44
CA PRO A 133 14.07 -9.69 -3.18
C PRO A 133 13.51 -8.29 -2.89
N VAL A 134 14.23 -7.24 -3.28
CA VAL A 134 13.68 -5.87 -3.24
C VAL A 134 12.79 -5.68 -4.47
N SER A 135 11.68 -4.95 -4.32
CA SER A 135 10.82 -4.55 -5.43
C SER A 135 11.60 -3.66 -6.41
N MET A 136 11.66 -4.07 -7.67
CA MET A 136 12.28 -3.38 -8.79
C MET A 136 11.37 -3.56 -10.02
N PRO A 137 10.15 -2.98 -10.02
CA PRO A 137 9.23 -3.12 -11.13
C PRO A 137 9.85 -2.45 -12.37
N VAL A 138 10.12 -3.26 -13.39
CA VAL A 138 10.46 -2.72 -14.71
C VAL A 138 9.19 -2.09 -15.26
N GLU A 139 9.24 -0.81 -15.59
CA GLU A 139 8.17 -0.14 -16.34
C GLU A 139 8.04 -0.80 -17.73
N LYS A 140 7.24 -1.85 -17.80
CA LYS A 140 6.75 -2.44 -19.05
C LYS A 140 5.75 -1.43 -19.64
N SER A 141 6.30 -0.40 -20.25
CA SER A 141 5.57 0.59 -21.05
C SER A 141 4.60 -0.15 -21.96
N MET A 142 3.32 0.17 -21.82
CA MET A 142 2.25 -0.49 -22.54
C MET A 142 2.49 -0.26 -24.04
N VAL A 143 2.76 -1.34 -24.78
CA VAL A 143 2.57 -1.32 -26.23
C VAL A 143 1.06 -1.28 -26.44
N THR A 144 0.54 -0.05 -26.58
CA THR A 144 -0.87 0.18 -26.88
C THR A 144 -1.16 -0.35 -28.27
N GLU A 145 -1.62 -1.59 -28.36
CA GLU A 145 -2.21 -2.11 -29.58
C GLU A 145 -3.47 -1.29 -29.87
N LYS A 146 -3.36 -0.46 -30.90
CA LYS A 146 -4.26 0.65 -31.20
C LYS A 146 -5.53 0.12 -31.86
N VAL A 147 -6.48 -0.37 -31.07
CA VAL A 147 -7.80 -0.73 -31.58
C VAL A 147 -8.66 0.53 -31.75
N GLU A 148 -9.08 0.76 -32.99
CA GLU A 148 -9.81 1.93 -33.46
C GLU A 148 -11.30 1.88 -33.02
N PRO A 149 -11.91 3.01 -32.58
CA PRO A 149 -13.28 2.99 -32.05
C PRO A 149 -14.33 2.93 -33.17
N ALA A 150 -14.93 1.75 -33.36
CA ALA A 150 -16.13 1.59 -34.17
C ALA A 150 -17.33 2.31 -33.53
N LYS A 151 -17.94 3.26 -34.26
CA LYS A 151 -19.15 3.96 -33.84
C LYS A 151 -20.36 3.02 -33.89
N ILE A 152 -21.15 2.97 -32.82
CA ILE A 152 -22.59 2.64 -32.92
C ILE A 152 -23.39 3.75 -32.23
N ASN A 153 -24.45 4.14 -32.93
CA ASN A 153 -25.28 5.31 -32.68
C ASN A 153 -26.67 4.82 -32.27
N GLN A 154 -27.13 5.12 -31.05
CA GLN A 154 -28.54 4.97 -30.69
C GLN A 154 -29.10 6.21 -29.98
N LYS A 155 -30.10 6.76 -30.64
CA LYS A 155 -30.88 7.96 -30.32
C LYS A 155 -32.03 7.57 -29.37
N SER A 156 -32.24 8.35 -28.30
CA SER A 156 -33.49 8.33 -27.54
C SER A 156 -33.95 9.74 -27.16
N GLU A 157 -35.00 10.18 -27.86
CA GLU A 157 -35.96 11.25 -27.54
C GLU A 157 -36.96 10.73 -26.48
N ILE A 158 -37.62 11.48 -25.57
CA ILE A 158 -37.84 12.93 -25.25
C ILE A 158 -37.88 13.02 -23.69
N VAL A 159 -37.61 14.13 -22.98
CA VAL A 159 -38.59 15.11 -22.43
C VAL A 159 -37.84 16.34 -21.89
N LYS A 160 -38.27 17.54 -22.34
CA LYS A 160 -37.92 18.83 -21.74
C LYS A 160 -38.91 19.20 -20.63
N LYS A 161 -38.45 19.93 -19.61
CA LYS A 161 -39.29 20.93 -18.95
C LYS A 161 -38.43 22.14 -18.58
N ASP A 162 -38.90 23.31 -18.98
CA ASP A 162 -38.11 24.55 -19.04
C ASP A 162 -38.33 25.49 -17.84
N LEU A 163 -37.22 26.14 -17.43
CA LEU A 163 -37.11 27.53 -16.93
C LEU A 163 -37.76 27.91 -15.56
N PRO A 164 -37.40 29.07 -14.95
CA PRO A 164 -36.60 30.19 -15.49
C PRO A 164 -35.31 30.60 -14.75
N LEU A 165 -34.54 31.43 -15.45
CA LEU A 165 -33.32 32.09 -14.99
C LEU A 165 -33.60 33.23 -13.99
N VAL A 166 -32.63 33.54 -13.14
CA VAL A 166 -32.23 34.93 -12.87
C VAL A 166 -30.72 35.04 -13.01
N SER A 167 -30.28 36.08 -13.72
CA SER A 167 -28.88 36.39 -14.02
C SER A 167 -28.29 37.39 -13.03
N GLU A 168 -27.00 37.29 -12.76
CA GLU A 168 -26.15 38.48 -12.87
C GLU A 168 -24.73 38.14 -13.30
N SER A 169 -24.17 38.99 -14.18
CA SER A 169 -22.85 38.78 -14.77
C SER A 169 -21.80 39.69 -14.15
N LYS A 170 -20.61 39.15 -13.89
CA LYS A 170 -19.38 39.83 -14.30
C LYS A 170 -18.33 38.83 -14.75
N ASN A 171 -17.71 39.15 -15.88
CA ASN A 171 -16.89 38.26 -16.71
C ASN A 171 -15.52 38.88 -16.91
N ILE A 172 -14.45 38.21 -16.46
CA ILE A 172 -13.18 38.04 -17.19
C ILE A 172 -12.69 36.63 -16.80
N LYS A 173 -12.75 35.57 -17.65
CA LYS A 173 -11.80 35.16 -18.72
C LYS A 173 -10.36 34.91 -18.18
N VAL A 174 -9.61 33.81 -18.37
CA VAL A 174 -9.61 32.52 -19.12
C VAL A 174 -8.64 31.59 -18.32
N VAL A 175 -8.96 30.40 -17.74
CA VAL A 175 -9.08 29.01 -18.30
C VAL A 175 -7.84 28.58 -19.14
N PRO A 176 -7.31 27.32 -19.15
CA PRO A 176 -7.71 26.03 -18.52
C PRO A 176 -6.67 25.49 -17.48
N ALA A 177 -6.89 24.54 -16.54
CA ALA A 177 -7.93 23.52 -16.27
C ALA A 177 -7.91 22.23 -17.16
N PRO A 178 -8.39 21.05 -16.69
CA PRO A 178 -8.33 20.43 -15.36
C PRO A 178 -7.84 18.95 -15.44
N LYS A 179 -7.88 18.12 -14.39
CA LYS A 179 -9.06 17.31 -14.02
C LYS A 179 -9.05 16.85 -12.55
N GLU A 180 -10.25 16.91 -12.00
CA GLU A 180 -10.70 16.47 -10.66
C GLU A 180 -10.85 14.92 -10.56
N GLY A 181 -11.05 14.37 -9.35
CA GLY A 181 -11.51 15.10 -8.17
C GLY A 181 -11.43 14.49 -6.78
N ALA A 182 -11.59 15.40 -5.83
CA ALA A 182 -12.06 15.18 -4.48
C ALA A 182 -13.16 16.21 -4.21
N THR A 183 -14.32 15.77 -3.72
CA THR A 183 -15.50 16.62 -3.62
C THR A 183 -15.46 17.52 -2.38
N ALA A 184 -15.53 18.84 -2.61
CA ALA A 184 -16.03 19.89 -1.72
C ALA A 184 -15.51 19.98 -0.26
N GLY A 185 -14.66 21.00 -0.05
CA GLY A 185 -15.14 22.12 0.77
C GLY A 185 -14.91 22.08 2.28
N GLN A 186 -13.66 21.88 2.72
CA GLN A 186 -13.23 22.31 4.05
C GLN A 186 -12.00 23.22 3.95
N LYS A 187 -11.98 24.31 4.72
CA LYS A 187 -10.80 25.19 4.82
C LYS A 187 -9.67 24.37 5.42
N ALA A 188 -8.58 24.16 4.66
CA ALA A 188 -7.39 23.53 5.20
C ALA A 188 -6.83 24.39 6.33
N GLU A 189 -6.93 23.92 7.57
CA GLU A 189 -6.35 24.61 8.72
C GLU A 189 -4.84 24.36 8.71
N VAL A 190 -4.05 25.42 8.59
CA VAL A 190 -2.59 25.32 8.55
C VAL A 190 -2.06 25.43 9.98
N TYR A 191 -1.13 24.55 10.32
CA TYR A 191 -0.46 24.51 11.61
C TYR A 191 1.06 24.51 11.41
N SER A 192 1.83 25.01 12.37
CA SER A 192 3.28 25.07 12.29
C SER A 192 3.95 25.04 13.67
N ASN A 193 5.12 24.41 13.75
CA ASN A 193 6.00 24.40 14.92
C ASN A 193 7.23 25.34 14.74
N GLY A 194 7.17 26.26 13.77
CA GLY A 194 8.28 27.10 13.34
C GLY A 194 9.14 26.51 12.21
N THR A 195 9.50 25.22 12.30
CA THR A 195 10.37 24.54 11.32
C THR A 195 9.58 23.83 10.21
N LEU A 196 8.46 23.22 10.59
CA LEU A 196 7.54 22.46 9.75
C LEU A 196 6.21 23.21 9.67
N SER A 197 5.58 23.21 8.49
CA SER A 197 4.19 23.66 8.29
C SER A 197 3.37 22.52 7.72
N VAL A 198 2.21 22.24 8.29
CA VAL A 198 1.36 21.10 7.94
C VAL A 198 -0.09 21.54 7.81
N ASN A 199 -0.80 20.97 6.84
CA ASN A 199 -2.22 21.16 6.63
C ASN A 199 -2.97 20.07 7.38
N ARG A 200 -3.93 20.47 8.22
CA ARG A 200 -4.89 19.56 8.84
C ARG A 200 -6.00 19.24 7.86
N ILE A 201 -6.19 17.95 7.57
CA ILE A 201 -7.28 17.44 6.74
C ILE A 201 -8.11 16.50 7.60
N LEU A 202 -9.38 16.87 7.83
CA LEU A 202 -10.34 16.01 8.52
C LEU A 202 -10.74 14.84 7.61
N LEU A 203 -10.82 13.65 8.20
CA LEU A 203 -11.32 12.42 7.58
C LEU A 203 -12.67 12.04 8.22
N ALA A 204 -13.19 10.87 7.87
CA ALA A 204 -14.40 10.33 8.47
C ALA A 204 -14.23 10.06 9.98
N ASN A 205 -15.35 9.97 10.71
CA ASN A 205 -15.42 9.52 12.10
C ASN A 205 -14.57 10.32 13.11
N GLY A 206 -14.18 11.55 12.78
CA GLY A 206 -13.35 12.40 13.64
C GLY A 206 -11.84 12.06 13.60
N GLU A 207 -11.43 11.16 12.70
CA GLU A 207 -10.02 10.98 12.34
C GLU A 207 -9.53 12.20 11.53
N PHE A 208 -8.25 12.53 11.61
CA PHE A 208 -7.64 13.55 10.77
C PHE A 208 -6.17 13.28 10.50
N ILE A 209 -5.62 13.90 9.46
CA ILE A 209 -4.20 13.80 9.10
C ILE A 209 -3.55 15.18 9.09
N LEU A 210 -2.26 15.22 9.40
CA LEU A 210 -1.38 16.36 9.15
C LEU A 210 -0.53 16.04 7.92
N VAL A 211 -0.63 16.86 6.88
CA VAL A 211 0.05 16.64 5.59
C VAL A 211 0.97 17.81 5.29
N HIS A 212 2.20 17.53 4.88
CA HIS A 212 3.10 18.56 4.40
C HIS A 212 2.74 18.93 2.95
N PRO A 213 2.61 20.21 2.56
CA PRO A 213 2.06 20.59 1.25
C PRO A 213 2.74 19.96 0.02
N ASN A 214 4.03 19.62 0.16
CA ASN A 214 4.88 19.06 -0.89
C ASN A 214 5.17 17.55 -0.70
N ASN A 215 4.43 16.84 0.16
CA ASN A 215 4.65 15.41 0.44
C ASN A 215 3.34 14.63 0.33
N SER A 216 3.35 13.54 -0.44
CA SER A 216 2.22 12.61 -0.58
C SER A 216 2.00 11.74 0.67
N VAL A 217 2.99 11.64 1.56
CA VAL A 217 2.87 10.92 2.84
C VAL A 217 2.44 11.89 3.96
N PRO A 218 1.38 11.60 4.72
CA PRO A 218 1.03 12.41 5.90
C PRO A 218 2.16 12.36 6.94
N TYR A 219 2.46 13.50 7.55
CA TYR A 219 3.39 13.60 8.68
C TYR A 219 2.90 12.77 9.87
N ALA A 220 1.59 12.83 10.15
CA ALA A 220 0.95 12.06 11.21
C ALA A 220 -0.56 11.87 10.98
N THR A 221 -1.09 10.75 11.46
CA THR A 221 -2.51 10.35 11.40
C THR A 221 -3.08 10.24 12.81
N PHE A 222 -4.20 10.90 13.08
CA PHE A 222 -4.79 11.10 14.41
C PHE A 222 -6.14 10.40 14.51
N LYS A 223 -6.19 9.27 15.22
CA LYS A 223 -7.43 8.52 15.47
C LYS A 223 -8.01 8.89 16.84
N PRO A 224 -9.29 9.25 16.95
CA PRO A 224 -9.88 9.67 18.24
C PRO A 224 -9.78 8.54 19.28
N SER A 225 -9.44 8.91 20.52
CA SER A 225 -9.46 8.00 21.66
C SER A 225 -10.80 8.06 22.41
N THR A 226 -10.94 7.27 23.48
CA THR A 226 -12.09 7.38 24.40
C THR A 226 -12.09 8.65 25.24
N LYS A 227 -10.94 9.34 25.34
CA LYS A 227 -10.83 10.63 26.04
C LYS A 227 -10.96 11.76 25.02
N LYS A 228 -11.87 12.69 25.31
CA LYS A 228 -12.11 13.88 24.48
C LYS A 228 -10.80 14.63 24.23
N ASP A 229 -10.63 15.13 23.00
CA ASP A 229 -9.49 15.94 22.55
C ASP A 229 -8.12 15.21 22.62
N VAL A 230 -8.12 13.89 22.85
CA VAL A 230 -6.93 13.01 22.86
C VAL A 230 -7.04 11.93 21.77
N TYR A 231 -5.93 11.67 21.08
CA TYR A 231 -5.84 10.85 19.87
C TYR A 231 -4.72 9.82 20.00
N ARG A 232 -4.95 8.64 19.41
CA ARG A 232 -3.90 7.70 19.06
C ARG A 232 -3.28 8.17 17.76
N VAL A 233 -1.99 8.51 17.80
CA VAL A 233 -1.27 9.07 16.65
C VAL A 233 -0.39 7.99 16.03
N GLN A 234 -0.35 7.95 14.71
CA GLN A 234 0.65 7.21 13.95
C GLN A 234 1.45 8.19 13.10
N LEU A 235 2.76 8.24 13.33
CA LEU A 235 3.70 9.08 12.60
C LEU A 235 4.00 8.50 11.20
N ALA A 236 4.62 9.30 10.33
CA ALA A 236 5.00 8.92 8.96
C ALA A 236 5.93 7.69 8.86
N ASP A 237 6.73 7.43 9.89
CA ASP A 237 7.59 6.24 10.01
C ASP A 237 6.84 4.98 10.47
N GLY A 238 5.57 5.12 10.86
CA GLY A 238 4.71 4.07 11.40
C GLY A 238 4.69 3.99 12.93
N THR A 239 5.51 4.77 13.63
CA THR A 239 5.59 4.80 15.10
C THR A 239 4.26 5.25 15.70
N ALA A 240 3.77 4.50 16.69
CA ALA A 240 2.53 4.79 17.39
C ALA A 240 2.82 5.60 18.66
N THR A 241 2.14 6.74 18.81
CA THR A 241 2.31 7.65 19.95
C THR A 241 0.97 8.29 20.36
N LEU A 242 0.99 9.19 21.34
CA LEU A 242 -0.15 9.98 21.76
C LEU A 242 -0.11 11.39 21.14
N GLY A 243 -1.27 11.96 20.88
CA GLY A 243 -1.39 13.38 20.58
C GLY A 243 -2.72 13.94 21.11
N TYR A 244 -2.78 15.25 21.29
CA TYR A 244 -3.95 15.91 21.86
C TYR A 244 -4.05 17.37 21.43
N PHE A 245 -5.25 17.94 21.54
CA PHE A 245 -5.43 19.38 21.46
C PHE A 245 -5.31 19.99 22.86
N GLU A 246 -4.50 21.05 22.97
CA GLU A 246 -4.41 21.89 24.16
C GLU A 246 -4.41 23.35 23.67
N ASN A 247 -5.32 24.18 24.20
CA ASN A 247 -5.45 25.61 23.83
C ASN A 247 -5.60 25.93 22.32
N GLY A 248 -6.04 24.96 21.52
CA GLY A 248 -6.19 25.10 20.05
C GLY A 248 -4.95 24.72 19.24
N GLU A 249 -3.86 24.34 19.91
CA GLU A 249 -2.65 23.76 19.31
C GLU A 249 -2.78 22.24 19.20
N ILE A 250 -2.03 21.63 18.29
CA ILE A 250 -1.88 20.17 18.20
C ILE A 250 -0.56 19.78 18.83
N ILE A 251 -0.61 18.91 19.85
CA ILE A 251 0.55 18.38 20.52
C ILE A 251 0.70 16.91 20.11
N VAL A 252 1.93 16.52 19.77
CA VAL A 252 2.33 15.14 19.51
C VAL A 252 3.44 14.78 20.49
N GLU A 253 3.30 13.67 21.21
CA GLU A 253 4.36 13.15 22.07
C GLU A 253 5.34 12.34 21.22
N LEU A 254 6.64 12.47 21.48
CA LEU A 254 7.70 11.77 20.76
C LEU A 254 8.70 11.19 21.73
N ASP A 255 9.13 9.95 21.45
CA ASP A 255 10.17 9.28 22.21
C ASP A 255 11.54 9.92 21.96
N ASN A 256 12.28 10.16 23.04
CA ASN A 256 13.71 10.46 23.02
C ASN A 256 14.51 9.15 23.07
N SER A 257 15.78 9.19 22.65
CA SER A 257 16.67 8.03 22.66
C SER A 257 17.01 7.48 24.05
N ASP A 258 16.70 8.24 25.11
CA ASP A 258 16.85 7.85 26.52
C ASP A 258 15.56 7.25 27.13
N GLY A 259 14.49 7.13 26.35
CA GLY A 259 13.19 6.64 26.82
C GLY A 259 12.31 7.69 27.52
N SER A 260 12.72 8.96 27.55
CA SER A 260 11.86 10.07 27.97
C SER A 260 10.98 10.58 26.82
N PHE A 261 9.90 11.28 27.13
CA PHE A 261 9.01 11.87 26.12
C PHE A 261 9.27 13.38 25.96
N ARG A 262 9.27 13.86 24.72
CA ARG A 262 9.19 15.30 24.39
C ARG A 262 7.86 15.61 23.71
N LYS A 263 7.44 16.88 23.75
CA LYS A 263 6.27 17.39 23.03
C LYS A 263 6.70 18.11 21.76
N GLU A 264 6.13 17.77 20.62
CA GLU A 264 6.16 18.60 19.41
C GLU A 264 4.83 19.36 19.32
N VAL A 265 4.88 20.69 19.32
CA VAL A 265 3.72 21.58 19.41
C VAL A 265 3.53 22.31 18.08
N PHE A 266 2.33 22.18 17.53
CA PHE A 266 1.91 22.81 16.29
C PHE A 266 0.83 23.85 16.57
N SER A 267 1.20 25.12 16.51
CA SER A 267 0.29 26.26 16.66
C SER A 267 -0.42 26.54 15.33
N LYS A 268 -1.66 27.02 15.39
CA LYS A 268 -2.43 27.38 14.19
C LYS A 268 -1.88 28.66 13.54
N LYS A 269 -1.74 28.68 12.22
CA LYS A 269 -1.35 29.84 11.39
C LYS A 269 -2.55 30.61 10.86
#